data_AF-A0A6I3P6H5-F1
#
_entry.id   AF-A0A6I3P6H5-F1
#
_cell.length_a   1.000
_cell.length_b   1.000
_cell.length_c   1.000
_cell.angle_alpha   90.00
_cell.angle_beta   90.00
_cell.angle_gamma   90.00
#
_symmetry.space_group_name_H-M   'P 1'
#
loop_
_entity.id
_entity.type
_entity.pdbx_description
1 polymer ?
#
loop_
_entity_poly.entity_id
_entity_poly.type
_entity_poly.pdbx_seq_one_letter_code
_entity_poly.pdbx_strand_id
1 'polypeptide(L)'
;MKKIKIILWLLIGGVILMTASLLNGCSLGGETIPKNRTKEQYEFEKTFEPMFEFLEKDKKEFNGLKLYKNSIYIESGNVVKDYKVFLDTSQSDIKGEYTIKIGDNEETVPVTYSNGRLQYESKLEPLFDEEILNLVVQRDYFASLNIKETFKSAETELSDIIYQPENHSDLYKYLKNKYDMPEDTTCRIILDYSSGTIYGISILMESKDEAVQIDLTIFKQREDNQ
;
A
#
# COMPACT_ATOMS: atom_id res chain seq x y z
N MET A 1 -7.72 -62.71 -40.07
CA MET A 1 -6.85 -61.51 -40.13
C MET A 1 -7.69 -60.22 -40.16
N LYS A 2 -8.38 -59.89 -39.06
CA LYS A 2 -9.28 -58.70 -38.99
C LYS A 2 -9.15 -57.91 -37.67
N LYS A 3 -8.13 -58.19 -36.85
CA LYS A 3 -7.90 -57.50 -35.56
C LYS A 3 -6.61 -56.66 -35.49
N ILE A 4 -5.92 -56.48 -36.62
CA ILE A 4 -4.67 -55.70 -36.69
C ILE A 4 -4.88 -54.28 -37.26
N LYS A 5 -6.03 -53.98 -37.88
CA LYS A 5 -6.28 -52.67 -38.51
C LYS A 5 -6.81 -51.56 -37.60
N ILE A 6 -7.23 -51.86 -36.37
CA ILE A 6 -7.74 -50.82 -35.43
C ILE A 6 -6.60 -50.13 -34.67
N ILE A 7 -5.45 -50.79 -34.50
CA ILE A 7 -4.30 -50.23 -33.76
C ILE A 7 -3.56 -49.17 -34.61
N LEU A 8 -3.67 -49.22 -35.94
CA LEU A 8 -2.92 -48.31 -36.82
C LEU A 8 -3.61 -46.94 -37.06
N TRP A 9 -4.90 -46.80 -36.76
CA TRP A 9 -5.59 -45.50 -36.84
C TRP A 9 -5.44 -44.66 -35.56
N LEU A 10 -5.10 -45.29 -34.43
CA LEU A 10 -4.79 -44.60 -33.18
C LEU A 10 -3.38 -43.97 -33.18
N LEU A 11 -2.52 -44.31 -34.14
CA LEU A 11 -1.16 -43.76 -34.24
C LEU A 11 -1.01 -42.53 -35.15
N ILE A 12 -2.04 -42.16 -35.92
CA ILE A 12 -2.02 -40.93 -36.75
C ILE A 12 -2.90 -39.82 -36.14
N GLY A 13 -3.89 -40.18 -35.30
CA GLY A 13 -4.68 -39.20 -34.53
C GLY A 13 -4.04 -38.74 -33.21
N GLY A 14 -2.91 -39.34 -32.82
CA GLY A 14 -2.25 -39.10 -31.53
C GLY A 14 -0.95 -38.26 -31.57
N VAL A 15 -0.60 -37.67 -32.73
CA VAL A 15 0.69 -36.97 -32.94
C VAL A 15 0.51 -35.53 -33.47
N ILE A 16 -0.63 -34.89 -33.23
CA ILE A 16 -0.80 -33.42 -33.41
C ILE A 16 -1.30 -32.72 -32.12
N LEU A 17 -1.29 -33.42 -30.98
CA LEU A 17 -1.68 -32.83 -29.68
C LEU A 17 -0.52 -32.66 -28.68
N MET A 18 0.73 -32.79 -29.16
CA MET A 18 1.94 -32.59 -28.35
C MET A 18 2.98 -31.64 -28.99
N THR A 19 2.53 -30.69 -29.81
CA THR A 19 3.41 -29.62 -30.33
C THR A 19 2.82 -28.21 -30.30
N ALA A 20 1.61 -28.02 -29.75
CA ALA A 20 1.06 -26.68 -29.48
C ALA A 20 1.07 -26.29 -27.98
N SER A 21 1.27 -27.26 -27.07
CA SER A 21 1.40 -27.01 -25.63
C SER A 21 2.84 -26.73 -25.17
N LEU A 22 3.77 -26.52 -26.09
CA LEU A 22 5.18 -26.19 -25.79
C LEU A 22 5.57 -24.75 -26.15
N LEU A 23 4.63 -23.91 -26.57
CA LEU A 23 4.88 -22.48 -26.78
C LEU A 23 4.27 -21.56 -25.72
N ASN A 24 3.64 -22.10 -24.68
CA ASN A 24 3.27 -21.33 -23.49
C ASN A 24 3.45 -22.17 -22.22
N GLY A 25 4.47 -21.84 -21.42
CA GLY A 25 4.44 -22.12 -19.98
C GLY A 25 5.30 -23.26 -19.44
N CYS A 26 6.52 -23.47 -19.94
CA CYS A 26 7.56 -24.07 -19.09
C CYS A 26 8.09 -22.99 -18.13
N SER A 27 7.48 -22.89 -16.95
CA SER A 27 8.10 -22.26 -15.79
C SER A 27 7.86 -23.17 -14.58
N LEU A 28 8.90 -23.90 -14.21
CA LEU A 28 9.03 -24.56 -12.92
C LEU A 28 9.06 -23.45 -11.85
N GLY A 29 7.94 -23.20 -11.17
CA GLY A 29 7.88 -22.39 -9.95
C GLY A 29 8.23 -20.90 -10.08
N GLY A 30 7.90 -20.25 -11.20
CA GLY A 30 8.08 -18.81 -11.35
C GLY A 30 6.93 -18.01 -10.74
N GLU A 31 7.24 -16.91 -10.05
CA GLU A 31 6.25 -15.92 -9.62
C GLU A 31 5.43 -15.41 -10.82
N THR A 32 4.12 -15.28 -10.63
CA THR A 32 3.21 -14.82 -11.70
C THR A 32 3.18 -13.31 -11.72
N ILE A 33 3.84 -12.70 -12.70
CA ILE A 33 3.82 -11.25 -12.93
C ILE A 33 2.39 -10.81 -13.30
N PRO A 34 1.80 -9.80 -12.63
CA PRO A 34 0.49 -9.28 -13.01
C PRO A 34 0.47 -8.77 -14.45
N LYS A 35 -0.64 -9.00 -15.16
CA LYS A 35 -0.75 -8.71 -16.61
C LYS A 35 -0.62 -7.23 -16.97
N ASN A 36 -0.76 -6.33 -16.00
CA ASN A 36 -0.84 -4.89 -16.21
C ASN A 36 0.48 -4.14 -15.89
N ARG A 37 1.59 -4.86 -15.73
CA ARG A 37 2.92 -4.28 -15.52
C ARG A 37 4.00 -5.08 -16.24
N THR A 38 5.13 -4.44 -16.49
CA THR A 38 6.32 -5.10 -17.05
C THR A 38 7.05 -5.92 -15.99
N LYS A 39 7.96 -6.80 -16.41
CA LYS A 39 8.85 -7.51 -15.48
C LYS A 39 9.71 -6.55 -14.66
N GLU A 40 10.23 -5.49 -15.27
CA GLU A 40 11.06 -4.49 -14.58
C GLU A 40 10.27 -3.77 -13.48
N GLN A 41 9.05 -3.35 -13.79
CA GLN A 41 8.14 -2.76 -12.81
C GLN A 41 7.78 -3.73 -11.67
N TYR A 42 7.54 -5.00 -12.00
CA TYR A 42 7.26 -6.03 -11.00
C TYR A 42 8.44 -6.27 -10.05
N GLU A 43 9.66 -6.37 -10.58
CA GLU A 43 10.85 -6.49 -9.73
C GLU A 43 11.11 -5.21 -8.92
N PHE A 44 10.77 -4.03 -9.46
CA PHE A 44 10.85 -2.77 -8.74
C PHE A 44 9.84 -2.68 -7.59
N GLU A 45 8.60 -3.17 -7.78
CA GLU A 45 7.59 -3.26 -6.71
C GLU A 45 8.07 -4.03 -5.49
N LYS A 46 8.94 -5.04 -5.66
CA LYS A 46 9.50 -5.80 -4.54
C LYS A 46 10.33 -4.95 -3.58
N THR A 47 10.84 -3.79 -4.01
CA THR A 47 11.47 -2.83 -3.10
C THR A 47 10.52 -2.39 -1.99
N PHE A 48 9.20 -2.44 -2.21
CA PHE A 48 8.19 -1.97 -1.26
C PHE A 48 7.55 -3.11 -0.45
N GLU A 49 8.07 -4.33 -0.51
CA GLU A 49 7.51 -5.50 0.19
C GLU A 49 7.25 -5.25 1.69
N PRO A 50 8.15 -4.60 2.45
CA PRO A 50 7.87 -4.31 3.85
C PRO A 50 6.67 -3.41 4.10
N MET A 51 6.33 -2.51 3.15
CA MET A 51 5.12 -1.70 3.24
C MET A 51 3.87 -2.56 2.99
N PHE A 52 3.92 -3.47 2.01
CA PHE A 52 2.80 -4.36 1.74
C PHE A 52 2.51 -5.30 2.92
N GLU A 53 3.55 -5.93 3.47
CA GLU A 53 3.44 -6.77 4.68
C GLU A 53 2.88 -6.00 5.88
N PHE A 54 3.26 -4.73 6.03
CA PHE A 54 2.72 -3.89 7.10
C PHE A 54 1.24 -3.55 6.89
N LEU A 55 0.84 -3.24 5.65
CA LEU A 55 -0.53 -2.84 5.32
C LEU A 55 -1.51 -4.00 5.32
N GLU A 56 -1.12 -5.22 4.93
CA GLU A 56 -2.04 -6.37 4.86
C GLU A 56 -2.47 -6.90 6.23
N LYS A 57 -1.71 -6.61 7.28
CA LYS A 57 -2.02 -7.07 8.64
C LYS A 57 -3.27 -6.38 9.20
N ASP A 58 -4.27 -7.19 9.58
CA ASP A 58 -5.49 -6.75 10.26
C ASP A 58 -5.21 -6.06 11.62
N LYS A 59 -4.15 -6.49 12.30
CA LYS A 59 -3.68 -5.88 13.55
C LYS A 59 -2.30 -5.30 13.32
N LYS A 60 -2.16 -3.99 13.52
CA LYS A 60 -0.85 -3.34 13.38
C LYS A 60 0.07 -3.73 14.51
N GLU A 61 1.16 -4.35 14.12
CA GLU A 61 2.28 -4.71 14.96
C GLU A 61 3.46 -3.85 14.55
N PHE A 62 4.10 -3.22 15.54
CA PHE A 62 5.25 -2.34 15.29
C PHE A 62 6.60 -3.01 15.58
N ASN A 63 6.61 -4.34 15.73
CA ASN A 63 7.83 -5.11 15.94
C ASN A 63 8.79 -4.90 14.76
N GLY A 64 10.06 -4.59 15.06
CA GLY A 64 11.07 -4.30 14.04
C GLY A 64 10.94 -2.90 13.41
N LEU A 65 10.04 -2.06 13.90
CA LEU A 65 9.96 -0.64 13.54
C LEU A 65 10.60 0.22 14.62
N LYS A 66 11.22 1.32 14.20
CA LYS A 66 11.73 2.38 15.07
C LYS A 66 10.68 3.45 15.28
N LEU A 67 9.99 3.84 14.21
CA LEU A 67 9.01 4.92 14.22
C LEU A 67 7.86 4.57 13.29
N TYR A 68 6.69 5.09 13.63
CA TYR A 68 5.51 5.12 12.79
C TYR A 68 4.96 6.55 12.71
N LYS A 69 4.62 6.99 11.51
CA LYS A 69 3.96 8.27 11.27
C LYS A 69 2.70 8.02 10.47
N ASN A 70 1.62 8.69 10.84
CA ASN A 70 0.41 8.73 10.05
C ASN A 70 -0.18 10.13 10.07
N SER A 71 -0.61 10.61 8.92
CA SER A 71 -1.27 11.92 8.81
C SER A 71 -2.48 11.87 7.90
N ILE A 72 -3.45 12.72 8.23
CA ILE A 72 -4.65 12.95 7.43
C ILE A 72 -4.71 14.46 7.20
N TYR A 73 -4.46 14.86 5.97
CA TYR A 73 -4.62 16.22 5.49
C TYR A 73 -5.96 16.32 4.76
N ILE A 74 -6.75 17.34 5.09
CA ILE A 74 -8.05 17.62 4.49
C ILE A 74 -8.09 19.08 4.09
N GLU A 75 -8.39 19.32 2.82
CA GLU A 75 -8.61 20.64 2.25
C GLU A 75 -9.99 20.68 1.60
N SER A 76 -10.83 21.61 2.06
CA SER A 76 -12.16 21.88 1.48
C SER A 76 -12.37 23.39 1.47
N GLY A 77 -12.41 23.97 0.26
CA GLY A 77 -12.41 25.42 0.07
C GLY A 77 -11.19 26.10 0.71
N ASN A 78 -11.41 27.00 1.66
CA ASN A 78 -10.34 27.71 2.37
C ASN A 78 -9.97 27.09 3.73
N VAL A 79 -10.55 25.94 4.07
CA VAL A 79 -10.32 25.27 5.35
C VAL A 79 -9.34 24.13 5.13
N VAL A 80 -8.21 24.22 5.83
CA VAL A 80 -7.19 23.18 5.88
C VAL A 80 -7.16 22.60 7.28
N LYS A 81 -7.21 21.27 7.36
CA LYS A 81 -7.09 20.49 8.58
C LYS A 81 -5.99 19.45 8.39
N ASP A 82 -5.14 19.29 9.38
CA ASP A 82 -4.01 18.37 9.35
C ASP A 82 -3.93 17.66 10.70
N TYR A 83 -4.11 16.35 10.66
CA TYR A 83 -4.12 15.47 11.81
C TYR A 83 -2.90 14.57 11.73
N LYS A 84 -2.04 14.57 12.74
CA LYS A 84 -0.76 13.84 12.71
C LYS A 84 -0.58 12.99 13.95
N VAL A 85 -0.27 11.72 13.76
CA VAL A 85 0.19 10.82 14.79
C VAL A 85 1.65 10.46 14.51
N PHE A 86 2.48 10.62 15.53
CA PHE A 86 3.85 10.14 15.58
C PHE A 86 3.97 9.14 16.72
N LEU A 87 4.45 7.93 16.46
CA LEU A 87 4.71 6.92 17.48
C LEU A 87 6.18 6.49 17.44
N ASP A 88 6.84 6.54 18.59
CA ASP A 88 8.10 5.84 18.85
C ASP A 88 7.78 4.39 19.20
N THR A 89 8.22 3.49 18.32
CA THR A 89 7.95 2.06 18.39
C THR A 89 9.21 1.26 18.77
N SER A 90 10.30 1.94 19.13
CA SER A 90 11.55 1.29 19.49
C SER A 90 11.51 0.59 20.85
N GLN A 91 10.52 0.92 21.68
CA GLN A 91 10.28 0.35 23.01
C GLN A 91 8.99 -0.47 23.03
N SER A 92 8.83 -1.35 24.03
CA SER A 92 7.60 -2.12 24.21
C SER A 92 6.38 -1.23 24.51
N ASP A 93 6.61 -0.17 25.27
CA ASP A 93 5.59 0.84 25.58
C ASP A 93 5.62 1.89 24.47
N ILE A 94 4.73 1.74 23.48
CA ILE A 94 4.65 2.64 22.34
C ILE A 94 4.07 3.98 22.78
N LYS A 95 4.87 5.03 22.66
CA LYS A 95 4.52 6.40 23.04
C LYS A 95 4.69 7.34 21.87
N GLY A 96 4.05 8.49 21.95
CA GLY A 96 4.16 9.46 20.89
C GLY A 96 3.29 10.68 21.11
N GLU A 97 2.93 11.32 20.02
CA GLU A 97 2.19 12.57 20.01
C GLU A 97 1.09 12.52 18.97
N TYR A 98 -0.05 13.09 19.32
CA TYR A 98 -1.12 13.43 18.39
C TYR A 98 -1.19 14.95 18.27
N THR A 99 -1.13 15.45 17.04
CA THR A 99 -1.22 16.88 16.72
C THR A 99 -2.41 17.13 15.81
N ILE A 100 -3.18 18.16 16.12
CA ILE A 100 -4.23 18.71 15.27
C ILE A 100 -3.83 20.11 14.87
N LYS A 101 -3.88 20.39 13.57
CA LYS A 101 -3.75 21.73 13.05
C LYS A 101 -4.97 22.09 12.20
N ILE A 102 -5.60 23.22 12.51
CA ILE A 102 -6.74 23.75 11.76
C ILE A 102 -6.47 25.24 11.48
N GLY A 103 -6.18 25.57 10.22
CA GLY A 103 -5.65 26.90 9.87
C GLY A 103 -4.36 27.20 10.64
N ASP A 104 -4.38 28.28 11.42
CA ASP A 104 -3.23 28.72 12.23
C ASP A 104 -3.19 28.11 13.65
N ASN A 105 -4.25 27.43 14.08
CA ASN A 105 -4.31 26.82 15.41
C ASN A 105 -3.68 25.42 15.36
N GLU A 106 -2.76 25.14 16.28
CA GLU A 106 -2.09 23.85 16.44
C GLU A 106 -2.13 23.43 17.92
N GLU A 107 -2.56 22.20 18.17
CA GLU A 107 -2.61 21.59 19.49
C GLU A 107 -2.00 20.20 19.44
N THR A 108 -1.14 19.87 20.41
CA THR A 108 -0.45 18.58 20.51
C THR A 108 -0.66 18.00 21.90
N VAL A 109 -0.98 16.70 21.96
CA VAL A 109 -1.06 15.95 23.22
C VAL A 109 -0.24 14.66 23.14
N PRO A 110 0.42 14.25 24.24
CA PRO A 110 1.05 12.96 24.31
C PRO A 110 0.02 11.83 24.21
N VAL A 111 0.41 10.75 23.52
CA VAL A 111 -0.39 9.54 23.37
C VAL A 111 0.43 8.30 23.67
N THR A 112 -0.26 7.24 24.07
CA THR A 112 0.28 5.88 24.07
C THR A 112 -0.55 5.01 23.14
N TYR A 113 0.08 4.05 22.48
CA TYR A 113 -0.61 3.10 21.63
C TYR A 113 -0.62 1.72 22.27
N SER A 114 -1.80 1.12 22.37
CA SER A 114 -1.96 -0.23 22.90
C SER A 114 -3.23 -0.87 22.34
N ASN A 115 -3.17 -2.17 22.05
CA ASN A 115 -4.34 -2.94 21.61
C ASN A 115 -5.12 -2.31 20.43
N GLY A 116 -4.40 -1.73 19.44
CA GLY A 116 -5.04 -1.12 18.28
C GLY A 116 -5.52 0.32 18.48
N ARG A 117 -5.31 0.92 19.66
CA ARG A 117 -5.94 2.19 20.04
C ARG A 117 -4.96 3.20 20.62
N LEU A 118 -5.29 4.47 20.42
CA LEU A 118 -4.57 5.58 21.05
C LEU A 118 -5.22 5.92 22.40
N GLN A 119 -4.39 6.05 23.43
CA GLN A 119 -4.78 6.62 24.72
C GLN A 119 -4.15 8.00 24.84
N TYR A 120 -4.97 9.00 25.13
CA TYR A 120 -4.57 10.40 25.18
C TYR A 120 -4.33 10.83 26.62
N GLU A 121 -3.21 11.48 26.91
CA GLU A 121 -2.89 11.95 28.27
C GLU A 121 -3.75 13.15 28.68
N SER A 122 -4.33 13.87 27.72
CA SER A 122 -5.25 14.98 27.96
C SER A 122 -6.32 15.05 26.87
N LYS A 123 -7.40 15.78 27.14
CA LYS A 123 -8.52 15.92 26.22
C LYS A 123 -8.09 16.74 25.00
N LEU A 124 -8.21 16.14 23.81
CA LEU A 124 -8.07 16.81 22.53
C LEU A 124 -9.15 16.27 21.58
N GLU A 125 -9.86 17.15 20.87
CA GLU A 125 -10.96 16.77 19.98
C GLU A 125 -10.81 17.47 18.63
N PRO A 126 -11.08 16.78 17.50
CA PRO A 126 -11.48 15.37 17.43
C PRO A 126 -10.33 14.41 17.73
N LEU A 127 -10.64 13.19 18.16
CA LEU A 127 -9.66 12.10 18.22
C LEU A 127 -9.15 11.75 16.82
N PHE A 128 -7.95 11.16 16.75
CA PHE A 128 -7.42 10.65 15.50
C PHE A 128 -8.24 9.45 14.99
N ASP A 129 -8.33 9.31 13.67
CA ASP A 129 -9.08 8.23 13.03
C ASP A 129 -8.36 6.89 13.17
N GLU A 130 -8.83 6.05 14.09
CA GLU A 130 -8.20 4.75 14.38
C GLU A 130 -8.29 3.76 13.20
N GLU A 131 -9.26 3.90 12.29
CA GLU A 131 -9.36 3.04 11.10
C GLU A 131 -8.28 3.39 10.09
N ILE A 132 -7.90 4.67 10.01
CA ILE A 132 -6.77 5.12 9.18
C ILE A 132 -5.43 4.83 9.86
N LEU A 133 -5.35 5.02 11.19
CA LEU A 133 -4.18 4.64 11.97
C LEU A 133 -3.81 3.17 11.76
N ASN A 134 -4.83 2.31 11.66
CA ASN A 134 -4.70 0.88 11.47
C ASN A 134 -5.04 0.43 10.05
N LEU A 135 -4.87 1.29 9.04
CA LEU A 135 -5.31 1.04 7.67
C LEU A 135 -4.86 -0.32 7.14
N VAL A 136 -5.82 -1.12 6.66
CA VAL A 136 -5.58 -2.44 6.06
C VAL A 136 -5.75 -2.36 4.55
N VAL A 137 -4.72 -2.73 3.80
CA VAL A 137 -4.77 -2.79 2.33
C VAL A 137 -4.11 -4.09 1.87
N GLN A 138 -4.87 -4.89 1.13
CA GLN A 138 -4.42 -6.21 0.67
C GLN A 138 -3.44 -6.09 -0.50
N ARG A 139 -2.47 -7.01 -0.60
CA ARG A 139 -1.50 -7.07 -1.72
C ARG A 139 -2.19 -7.08 -3.09
N ASP A 140 -3.31 -7.80 -3.19
CA ASP A 140 -4.10 -7.93 -4.41
C ASP A 140 -4.66 -6.59 -4.92
N TYR A 141 -4.90 -5.61 -4.03
CA TYR A 141 -5.29 -4.28 -4.44
C TYR A 141 -4.19 -3.63 -5.28
N PHE A 142 -2.94 -3.61 -4.80
CA PHE A 142 -1.81 -3.08 -5.56
C PHE A 142 -1.54 -3.88 -6.84
N ALA A 143 -1.74 -5.20 -6.80
CA ALA A 143 -1.66 -6.06 -7.99
C ALA A 143 -2.76 -5.79 -9.04
N SER A 144 -3.86 -5.12 -8.65
CA SER A 144 -4.91 -4.69 -9.57
C SER A 144 -4.65 -3.32 -10.20
N LEU A 145 -3.87 -2.45 -9.54
CA LEU A 145 -3.60 -1.09 -10.01
C LEU A 145 -2.60 -1.09 -11.17
N ASN A 146 -2.84 -0.23 -12.17
CA ASN A 146 -1.86 0.02 -13.22
C ASN A 146 -0.78 0.96 -12.70
N ILE A 147 0.49 0.67 -12.99
CA ILE A 147 1.58 1.60 -12.68
C ILE A 147 1.58 2.72 -13.72
N LYS A 148 1.55 3.98 -13.25
CA LYS A 148 1.72 5.15 -14.10
C LYS A 148 3.21 5.42 -14.33
N GLU A 149 3.99 5.41 -13.24
CA GLU A 149 5.40 5.77 -13.26
C GLU A 149 6.15 5.10 -12.11
N THR A 150 7.43 4.81 -12.36
CA THR A 150 8.39 4.42 -11.34
C THR A 150 9.56 5.38 -11.38
N PHE A 151 9.97 5.91 -10.23
CA PHE A 151 11.12 6.79 -10.11
C PHE A 151 12.17 6.15 -9.23
N LYS A 152 13.45 6.23 -9.63
CA LYS A 152 14.59 5.83 -8.80
C LYS A 152 15.67 6.88 -8.92
N SER A 153 16.05 7.46 -7.79
CA SER A 153 17.16 8.40 -7.73
C SER A 153 18.48 7.72 -8.09
N ALA A 154 19.33 8.41 -8.85
CA ALA A 154 20.69 7.94 -9.14
C ALA A 154 21.67 8.22 -7.98
N GLU A 155 21.35 9.17 -7.12
CA GLU A 155 22.25 9.67 -6.06
C GLU A 155 21.87 9.15 -4.67
N THR A 156 20.61 8.78 -4.49
CA THR A 156 20.07 8.37 -3.19
C THR A 156 19.28 7.07 -3.34
N GLU A 157 18.89 6.48 -2.21
CA GLU A 157 18.03 5.30 -2.20
C GLU A 157 16.56 5.63 -2.45
N LEU A 158 16.22 6.89 -2.74
CA LEU A 158 14.86 7.33 -3.01
C LEU A 158 14.28 6.61 -4.23
N SER A 159 13.14 5.95 -4.03
CA SER A 159 12.41 5.21 -5.04
C SER A 159 10.91 5.40 -4.85
N ASP A 160 10.18 5.70 -5.92
CA ASP A 160 8.74 5.91 -5.88
C ASP A 160 8.00 5.03 -6.90
N ILE A 161 6.82 4.55 -6.54
CA ILE A 161 5.83 3.98 -7.47
C ILE A 161 4.59 4.84 -7.43
N ILE A 162 4.21 5.38 -8.59
CA ILE A 162 2.99 6.13 -8.77
C ILE A 162 2.03 5.25 -9.56
N TYR A 163 0.89 4.92 -8.98
CA TYR A 163 -0.17 4.19 -9.67
C TYR A 163 -1.07 5.15 -10.46
N GLN A 164 -1.75 4.62 -11.47
CA GLN A 164 -2.78 5.36 -12.19
C GLN A 164 -3.94 5.68 -11.25
N PRO A 165 -4.51 6.89 -11.32
CA PRO A 165 -5.72 7.21 -10.58
C PRO A 165 -6.87 6.25 -10.93
N GLU A 166 -7.66 5.90 -9.92
CA GLU A 166 -8.82 5.02 -10.04
C GLU A 166 -10.00 5.55 -9.21
N ASN A 167 -11.20 5.05 -9.49
CA ASN A 167 -12.45 5.49 -8.84
C ASN A 167 -13.49 4.36 -8.71
N HIS A 168 -13.04 3.11 -8.54
CA HIS A 168 -13.93 1.95 -8.53
C HIS A 168 -13.59 0.89 -7.47
N SER A 169 -12.41 0.95 -6.86
CA SER A 169 -11.99 0.00 -5.83
C SER A 169 -12.83 0.12 -4.56
N ASP A 170 -12.82 -0.92 -3.73
CA ASP A 170 -13.52 -0.88 -2.45
C ASP A 170 -12.84 0.09 -1.47
N LEU A 171 -11.51 0.23 -1.53
CA LEU A 171 -10.78 1.27 -0.80
C LEU A 171 -11.24 2.67 -1.20
N TYR A 172 -11.35 2.94 -2.51
CA TYR A 172 -11.88 4.21 -3.01
C TYR A 172 -13.29 4.49 -2.51
N LYS A 173 -14.22 3.53 -2.67
CA LYS A 173 -15.61 3.70 -2.22
C LYS A 173 -15.69 3.98 -0.72
N TYR A 174 -14.91 3.24 0.06
CA TYR A 174 -14.83 3.40 1.50
C TYR A 174 -14.35 4.80 1.88
N LEU A 175 -13.21 5.24 1.35
CA LEU A 175 -12.64 6.56 1.65
C LEU A 175 -13.51 7.70 1.13
N LYS A 176 -14.07 7.58 -0.08
CA LYS A 176 -15.02 8.55 -0.64
C LYS A 176 -16.21 8.76 0.29
N ASN A 177 -16.84 7.68 0.76
CA ASN A 177 -17.95 7.78 1.70
C ASN A 177 -17.53 8.31 3.07
N LYS A 178 -16.37 7.88 3.59
CA LYS A 178 -15.88 8.26 4.92
C LYS A 178 -15.60 9.76 5.04
N TYR A 179 -15.08 10.37 3.98
CA TYR A 179 -14.77 11.79 3.95
C TYR A 179 -15.82 12.64 3.20
N ASP A 180 -16.94 12.03 2.79
CA ASP A 180 -18.02 12.69 2.02
C ASP A 180 -17.50 13.38 0.74
N MET A 181 -16.57 12.71 0.05
CA MET A 181 -15.89 13.29 -1.11
C MET A 181 -16.83 13.44 -2.32
N PRO A 182 -16.66 14.49 -3.15
CA PRO A 182 -17.46 14.74 -4.35
C PRO A 182 -17.50 13.59 -5.38
N GLU A 183 -18.49 13.61 -6.27
CA GLU A 183 -18.64 12.59 -7.32
C GLU A 183 -17.49 12.55 -8.33
N ASP A 184 -16.82 13.68 -8.58
CA ASP A 184 -15.66 13.77 -9.47
C ASP A 184 -14.35 13.33 -8.82
N THR A 185 -14.37 12.85 -7.57
CA THR A 185 -13.16 12.41 -6.86
C THR A 185 -12.49 11.21 -7.53
N THR A 186 -11.16 11.31 -7.65
CA THR A 186 -10.27 10.21 -8.02
C THR A 186 -9.37 9.84 -6.84
N CYS A 187 -8.94 8.57 -6.79
CA CYS A 187 -7.97 8.05 -5.82
C CYS A 187 -6.65 7.76 -6.54
N ARG A 188 -5.54 8.30 -6.03
CA ARG A 188 -4.18 7.96 -6.49
C ARG A 188 -3.38 7.41 -5.32
N ILE A 189 -2.67 6.31 -5.57
CA ILE A 189 -1.76 5.70 -4.62
C ILE A 189 -0.32 5.99 -5.04
N ILE A 190 0.51 6.36 -4.07
CA ILE A 190 1.95 6.52 -4.23
C ILE A 190 2.62 5.71 -3.13
N LEU A 191 3.67 4.98 -3.49
CA LEU A 191 4.56 4.34 -2.52
C LEU A 191 5.94 4.99 -2.64
N ASP A 192 6.54 5.33 -1.52
CA ASP A 192 7.90 5.86 -1.45
C ASP A 192 8.79 4.98 -0.58
N TYR A 193 10.05 4.90 -0.96
CA TYR A 193 11.09 4.21 -0.23
C TYR A 193 12.32 5.10 -0.21
N SER A 194 12.92 5.27 0.96
CA SER A 194 14.15 6.05 1.10
C SER A 194 15.03 5.56 2.23
N SER A 195 16.31 5.95 2.17
CA SER A 195 17.28 5.77 3.27
C SER A 195 17.41 4.33 3.79
N GLY A 196 17.19 3.33 2.94
CA GLY A 196 17.41 1.92 3.26
C GLY A 196 16.27 1.26 4.05
N THR A 197 15.46 2.07 4.72
CA THR A 197 14.66 1.63 5.87
C THR A 197 13.36 2.40 6.04
N ILE A 198 13.11 3.45 5.26
CA ILE A 198 11.91 4.26 5.34
C ILE A 198 11.02 3.87 4.18
N TYR A 199 9.79 3.50 4.49
CA TYR A 199 8.79 3.14 3.51
C TYR A 199 7.54 3.96 3.81
N GLY A 200 6.90 4.49 2.77
CA GLY A 200 5.66 5.22 2.90
C GLY A 200 4.62 4.86 1.85
N ILE A 201 3.39 5.21 2.16
CA ILE A 201 2.25 5.19 1.26
C ILE A 201 1.50 6.51 1.41
N SER A 202 1.18 7.12 0.27
CA SER A 202 0.25 8.24 0.18
C SER A 202 -0.98 7.82 -0.59
N ILE A 203 -2.16 8.09 -0.02
CA ILE A 203 -3.47 7.91 -0.66
C ILE A 203 -4.07 9.29 -0.86
N LEU A 204 -4.21 9.70 -2.11
CA LEU A 204 -4.69 11.01 -2.51
C LEU A 204 -6.08 10.88 -3.10
N MET A 205 -7.08 11.39 -2.37
CA MET A 205 -8.46 11.52 -2.82
C MET A 205 -8.65 12.97 -3.28
N GLU A 206 -8.66 13.21 -4.59
CA GLU A 206 -8.67 14.55 -5.18
C GLU A 206 -9.93 14.75 -6.02
N SER A 207 -10.66 15.85 -5.77
CA SER A 207 -11.72 16.40 -6.61
C SER A 207 -11.37 17.82 -7.03
N LYS A 208 -12.25 18.48 -7.78
CA LYS A 208 -12.05 19.89 -8.13
C LYS A 208 -11.97 20.83 -6.92
N ASP A 209 -12.79 20.59 -5.90
CA ASP A 209 -13.00 21.56 -4.80
C ASP A 209 -12.50 21.04 -3.43
N GLU A 210 -12.18 19.74 -3.34
CA GLU A 210 -11.75 19.08 -2.10
C GLU A 210 -10.63 18.07 -2.32
N ALA A 211 -9.74 17.97 -1.35
CA ALA A 211 -8.67 16.98 -1.30
C ALA A 211 -8.55 16.36 0.10
N VAL A 212 -8.38 15.04 0.14
CA VAL A 212 -7.96 14.31 1.33
C VAL A 212 -6.70 13.53 0.99
N GLN A 213 -5.64 13.74 1.76
CA GLN A 213 -4.40 13.00 1.66
C GLN A 213 -4.13 12.24 2.95
N ILE A 214 -3.96 10.93 2.83
CA ILE A 214 -3.55 10.06 3.94
C ILE A 214 -2.12 9.63 3.67
N ASP A 215 -1.21 9.96 4.57
CA ASP A 215 0.18 9.51 4.51
C ASP A 215 0.46 8.58 5.67
N LEU A 216 1.15 7.49 5.39
CA LEU A 216 1.63 6.55 6.38
C LEU A 216 3.09 6.25 6.08
N THR A 217 3.95 6.36 7.10
CA THR A 217 5.38 6.08 6.98
C THR A 217 5.84 5.16 8.11
N ILE A 218 6.51 4.08 7.74
CA ILE A 218 7.20 3.19 8.67
C ILE A 218 8.71 3.38 8.55
N PHE A 219 9.39 3.36 9.69
CA PHE A 219 10.85 3.39 9.77
C PHE A 219 11.28 2.05 10.32
N LYS A 220 11.86 1.18 9.50
CA LYS A 220 12.39 -0.10 9.98
C LYS A 220 13.63 0.12 10.84
N GLN A 221 13.81 -0.73 11.84
CA GLN A 221 15.09 -0.86 12.51
C GLN A 221 16.11 -1.40 11.50
N ARG A 222 17.32 -0.86 11.50
CA ARG A 222 18.41 -1.48 10.74
C ARG A 222 18.76 -2.78 11.44
N GLU A 223 18.78 -3.87 10.67
CA GLU A 223 19.48 -5.08 11.12
C GLU A 223 20.97 -4.76 11.06
N ASP A 224 21.50 -4.22 12.15
CA ASP A 224 22.95 -4.14 12.31
C ASP A 224 23.43 -5.59 12.43
N ASN A 225 24.05 -6.12 11.37
CA ASN A 225 24.68 -7.44 11.36
C ASN A 225 25.66 -7.52 12.54
N GLN A 226 25.24 -8.18 13.63
CA GLN A 226 26.11 -8.59 14.74
C GLN A 226 26.90 -9.84 14.36
#